data_AF-A0A150R9X8-F1
#
_entry.id   AF-A0A150R9X8-F1
#
_cell.length_a   1.000
_cell.length_b   1.000
_cell.length_c   1.000
_cell.angle_alpha   90.00
_cell.angle_beta   90.00
_cell.angle_gamma   90.00
#
_symmetry.space_group_name_H-M   'P 1'
#
loop_
_entity.id
_entity.type
_entity.pdbx_description
1 polymer ?
#
loop_
_entity_poly.entity_id
_entity_poly.type
_entity_poly.pdbx_seq_one_letter_code
_entity_poly.pdbx_strand_id
1 'polypeptide(L)' 'TARAAAGAAQLTPEKLKAAWEGPQREQINRVVQAIKAALPTATIEETGDSASMAYGAGGTVAFTREHGVWKIKDF' A
#
# COMPACT_ATOMS: atom_id res chain seq x y z
N THR A 1 18.63 -3.13 19.84
CA THR A 1 17.16 -3.04 20.03
C THR A 1 16.72 -1.58 20.01
N ALA A 2 16.59 -1.01 18.81
CA ALA A 2 16.04 0.34 18.60
C ALA A 2 14.63 0.17 18.00
N ARG A 3 13.68 0.02 18.90
CA ARG A 3 12.25 -0.21 18.64
C ARG A 3 11.63 1.12 18.18
N ALA A 4 11.06 1.12 16.97
CA ALA A 4 9.90 1.95 16.61
C ALA A 4 9.99 3.47 16.86
N ALA A 5 10.97 4.16 16.26
CA ALA A 5 11.09 5.62 16.33
C ALA A 5 10.89 6.34 14.98
N ALA A 6 10.11 5.75 14.08
CA ALA A 6 9.34 6.51 13.11
C ALA A 6 7.89 6.09 13.34
N GLY A 7 7.27 6.66 14.37
CA GLY A 7 5.84 6.51 14.56
C GLY A 7 5.16 6.80 13.25
N ALA A 8 4.18 5.96 12.90
CA ALA A 8 3.15 6.29 11.93
C ALA A 8 2.84 7.79 12.10
N ALA A 9 3.34 8.61 11.18
CA ALA A 9 2.87 9.96 11.06
C ALA A 9 1.43 9.75 10.65
N GLN A 10 0.49 9.71 11.62
CA GLN A 10 -0.92 9.40 11.40
C GLN A 10 -1.30 10.08 10.10
N LEU A 11 -1.68 9.26 9.11
CA LEU A 11 -2.06 9.72 7.79
C LEU A 11 -3.37 10.47 7.96
N THR A 12 -3.27 11.71 8.45
CA THR A 12 -4.43 12.56 8.66
C THR A 12 -4.98 12.92 7.29
N PRO A 13 -6.29 13.21 7.19
CA PRO A 13 -6.89 13.65 5.94
C PRO A 13 -6.11 14.81 5.29
N GLU A 14 -5.58 15.73 6.10
CA GLU A 14 -4.81 16.89 5.63
C GLU A 14 -3.47 16.47 5.03
N LYS A 15 -2.75 15.52 5.64
CA LYS A 15 -1.49 15.00 5.11
C LYS A 15 -1.69 14.21 3.83
N LEU A 16 -2.75 13.40 3.78
CA LEU A 16 -3.13 12.67 2.57
C LEU A 16 -3.47 13.64 1.44
N LYS A 17 -4.28 14.67 1.74
CA LYS A 17 -4.62 15.72 0.78
C LYS A 17 -3.37 16.46 0.30
N ALA A 18 -2.49 16.87 1.21
CA ALA A 18 -1.25 17.55 0.86
C ALA A 18 -0.32 16.69 -0.01
N ALA A 19 -0.24 15.38 0.25
CA ALA A 19 0.51 14.47 -0.60
C ALA A 19 -0.14 14.31 -1.99
N TRP A 20 -1.47 14.21 -2.02
CA TRP A 20 -2.26 13.99 -3.25
C TRP A 20 -2.31 15.21 -4.17
N GLU A 21 -2.33 16.42 -3.60
CA GLU A 21 -2.41 17.69 -4.33
C GLU A 21 -1.05 18.34 -4.53
N GLY A 22 -0.06 17.98 -3.70
CA GLY A 22 1.25 18.60 -3.65
C GLY A 22 2.31 17.91 -4.52
N PRO A 23 3.60 18.11 -4.20
CA PRO A 23 4.72 17.64 -5.02
C PRO A 23 4.76 16.12 -5.27
N GLN A 24 4.12 15.33 -4.40
CA GLN A 24 4.08 13.87 -4.51
C GLN A 24 2.98 13.35 -5.46
N ARG A 25 2.10 14.23 -5.97
CA ARG A 25 0.95 13.86 -6.82
C ARG A 25 1.35 12.99 -8.00
N GLU A 26 2.42 13.34 -8.71
CA GLU A 26 2.84 12.57 -9.88
C GLU A 26 3.30 11.16 -9.53
N GLN A 27 4.03 11.02 -8.42
CA GLN A 27 4.46 9.72 -7.92
C GLN A 27 3.25 8.88 -7.52
N ILE A 28 2.30 9.46 -6.79
CA ILE A 28 1.05 8.80 -6.40
C ILE A 28 0.29 8.35 -7.65
N ASN A 29 0.14 9.22 -8.65
CA ASN A 29 -0.53 8.87 -9.91
C ASN A 29 0.16 7.71 -10.61
N ARG A 30 1.50 7.68 -10.69
CA ARG A 30 2.23 6.56 -11.28
C ARG A 30 1.95 5.25 -10.55
N VAL A 31 1.96 5.26 -9.22
CA VAL A 31 1.64 4.07 -8.40
C VAL A 31 0.20 3.62 -8.63
N VAL A 32 -0.77 4.54 -8.60
CA VAL A 32 -2.19 4.24 -8.83
C VAL A 32 -2.42 3.62 -10.21
N GLN A 33 -1.78 4.16 -11.25
CA GLN A 33 -1.90 3.60 -12.61
C GLN A 33 -1.27 2.21 -12.71
N ALA A 34 -0.12 1.99 -12.09
CA ALA A 34 0.52 0.67 -12.07
C ALA A 34 -0.34 -0.38 -11.37
N ILE A 35 -0.99 -0.03 -10.25
CA ILE A 35 -1.92 -0.92 -9.55
C ILE A 35 -3.15 -1.20 -10.43
N LYS A 36 -3.79 -0.16 -10.98
CA LYS A 36 -4.95 -0.33 -11.86
C LYS A 36 -4.67 -1.21 -13.08
N ALA A 37 -3.49 -1.07 -13.66
CA ALA A 37 -3.07 -1.89 -14.80
C ALA A 37 -2.84 -3.36 -14.41
N ALA A 38 -2.40 -3.62 -13.18
CA ALA A 38 -2.17 -4.98 -12.68
C ALA A 38 -3.48 -5.70 -12.31
N LEU A 39 -4.46 -5.00 -11.72
CA LEU A 39 -5.68 -5.60 -11.17
C LEU A 39 -6.44 -6.58 -12.10
N PRO A 40 -6.64 -6.32 -13.41
CA PRO A 40 -7.38 -7.22 -14.29
C PRO A 40 -6.76 -8.62 -14.44
N THR A 41 -5.44 -8.72 -14.26
CA THR A 41 -4.68 -9.96 -14.44
C THR A 41 -3.94 -10.38 -13.17
N ALA A 42 -4.17 -9.67 -12.07
CA ALA A 42 -3.43 -9.87 -10.84
C ALA A 42 -3.82 -11.20 -10.20
N THR A 43 -2.80 -11.96 -9.81
CA THR A 43 -2.96 -13.10 -8.91
C THR A 43 -2.64 -12.62 -7.50
N ILE A 44 -3.59 -12.82 -6.57
CA ILE A 44 -3.35 -12.62 -5.15
C ILE A 44 -2.90 -13.96 -4.57
N GLU A 45 -1.65 -14.00 -4.10
CA GLU A 45 -1.08 -15.17 -3.44
C GLU A 45 -1.45 -15.11 -1.95
N GLU A 46 -2.43 -15.91 -1.52
CA GLU A 46 -2.85 -15.99 -0.12
C GLU A 46 -2.15 -17.15 0.62
N THR A 47 -1.68 -16.91 1.83
CA THR A 47 -1.07 -17.89 2.73
C THR A 47 -1.51 -17.60 4.17
N GLY A 48 -2.50 -18.36 4.67
CA GLY A 48 -3.06 -18.16 6.00
C GLY A 48 -3.64 -16.74 6.16
N ASP A 49 -3.09 -15.98 7.11
CA ASP A 49 -3.49 -14.60 7.40
C ASP A 49 -2.63 -13.55 6.68
N SER A 50 -1.90 -13.95 5.64
CA SER A 50 -1.09 -13.05 4.79
C SER A 50 -1.45 -13.25 3.33
N ALA A 51 -1.36 -12.18 2.55
CA ALA A 51 -1.44 -12.26 1.10
C ALA A 51 -0.54 -11.25 0.42
N SER A 52 -0.21 -11.45 -0.85
CA SER A 52 0.56 -10.49 -1.65
C SER A 52 0.13 -10.45 -3.10
N MET A 53 0.33 -9.30 -3.73
CA MET A 53 0.08 -9.10 -5.15
C MET A 53 1.15 -8.17 -5.73
N ALA A 54 1.81 -8.62 -6.78
CA ALA A 54 2.74 -7.78 -7.53
C ALA A 54 1.98 -6.72 -8.35
N TYR A 55 2.55 -5.53 -8.48
CA TYR A 55 2.07 -4.50 -9.40
C TYR A 55 3.24 -3.77 -10.05
N GLY A 56 3.08 -3.42 -11.34
CA GLY A 56 4.10 -2.70 -12.10
C GLY A 56 5.48 -3.36 -12.12
N ALA A 57 6.53 -2.56 -12.30
CA ALA A 57 7.93 -3.01 -12.46
C ALA A 57 8.64 -3.25 -11.11
N GLY A 58 8.02 -4.01 -10.19
CA GLY A 58 8.62 -4.39 -8.92
C GLY A 58 7.91 -3.85 -7.66
N GLY A 59 6.70 -3.31 -7.80
CA GLY A 59 5.85 -3.01 -6.66
C GLY A 59 5.20 -4.29 -6.12
N THR A 60 4.99 -4.36 -4.81
CA THR A 60 4.20 -5.43 -4.17
C THR A 60 3.30 -4.80 -3.14
N VAL A 61 2.00 -5.10 -3.22
CA VAL A 61 1.09 -4.85 -2.10
C VAL A 61 1.04 -6.12 -1.27
N ALA A 62 1.19 -5.96 0.04
CA ALA A 62 1.03 -7.04 1.01
C ALA A 62 -0.22 -6.78 1.84
N PHE A 63 -0.88 -7.87 2.23
CA PHE A 63 -2.07 -7.85 3.04
C PHE A 63 -1.88 -8.68 4.31
N THR A 64 -2.56 -8.27 5.37
CA THR A 64 -2.70 -9.07 6.60
C THR A 64 -4.17 -9.18 6.97
N ARG A 65 -4.60 -10.36 7.41
CA ARG A 65 -5.98 -10.61 7.84
C ARG A 65 -6.08 -10.38 9.34
N GLU A 66 -6.84 -9.37 9.74
CA GLU A 66 -7.10 -9.05 11.14
C GLU A 66 -8.60 -9.12 11.41
N HIS A 67 -9.00 -9.95 12.38
CA HIS A 67 -10.42 -10.17 12.73
C HIS A 67 -11.30 -10.51 11.50
N GLY A 68 -10.76 -11.30 10.57
CA GLY A 68 -11.46 -11.68 9.33
C GLY A 68 -11.47 -10.62 8.23
N VAL A 69 -10.81 -9.48 8.42
CA VAL A 69 -10.73 -8.38 7.44
C VAL A 69 -9.31 -8.26 6.90
N TRP A 70 -9.18 -8.27 5.57
CA TRP A 70 -7.91 -7.98 4.91
C TRP A 70 -7.56 -6.49 5.00
N LYS A 71 -6.35 -6.19 5.47
CA LYS A 71 -5.78 -4.86 5.54
C LYS A 71 -4.50 -4.80 4.72
N ILE A 72 -4.16 -3.63 4.19
CA ILE A 72 -2.84 -3.40 3.59
C ILE A 72 -1.81 -3.40 4.73
N LYS A 73 -0.76 -4.21 4.56
CA LYS A 73 0.36 -4.27 5.48
C LYS A 73 1.27 -3.08 5.25
N ASP A 74 1.59 -2.37 6.32
CA ASP A 74 2.60 -1.31 6.36
C ASP A 74 3.98 -1.92 6.63
N PHE A 75 5.05 -1.32 6.11
CA PHE A 75 6.43 -1.80 6.21
C PHE A 75 7.36 -0.79 6.87
#